data_AF-A0A1C3NM42-F1
#
_entry.id   AF-A0A1C3NM42-F1
#
_cell.length_a   1.000
_cell.length_b   1.000
_cell.length_c   1.000
_cell.angle_alpha   90.00
_cell.angle_beta   90.00
_cell.angle_gamma   90.00
#
_symmetry.space_group_name_H-M   'P 1'
#
loop_
_entity.id
_entity.type
_entity.pdbx_description
1 polymer ?
#
loop_
_entity_poly.entity_id
_entity_poly.type
_entity_poly.pdbx_seq_one_letter_code
_entity_poly.pdbx_strand_id
1 'polypeptide(L)'
;MSIADQAHQAAGLGRIGFANPFLYEGLKGTVSFDTNDVLDGNNGNANLFDGVAGFNAGQGYDNVTGLGSMLSSSLLVDSLLEVHDSSTPPPNQARGVHASTTATTSTVQWTATNTATGYAIIAQDNATGAYTSYAVSRGTRYTLGGLKPNTFYTMYVVALNRGGATVGSPAVVKTAKS
;
A
#
# COMPACT_ATOMS: atom_id res chain seq x y z
N MET A 1 -12.17 -0.91 26.38
CA MET A 1 -12.42 -2.36 26.19
C MET A 1 -13.70 -2.52 25.39
N SER A 2 -13.70 -3.35 24.34
CA SER A 2 -14.89 -3.54 23.50
C SER A 2 -15.93 -4.29 24.32
N ILE A 3 -17.21 -4.16 23.99
CA ILE A 3 -18.27 -4.86 24.72
C ILE A 3 -18.07 -6.37 24.76
N ALA A 4 -17.48 -6.95 23.70
CA ALA A 4 -17.15 -8.36 23.63
C ALA A 4 -15.99 -8.74 24.56
N ASP A 5 -14.93 -7.91 24.63
CA ASP A 5 -13.79 -8.13 25.54
C ASP A 5 -14.20 -7.92 27.01
N GLN A 6 -15.09 -6.95 27.28
CA GLN A 6 -15.67 -6.72 28.62
C GLN A 6 -16.59 -7.87 29.05
N ALA A 7 -17.45 -8.38 28.16
CA ALA A 7 -18.29 -9.53 28.44
C ALA A 7 -17.46 -10.80 28.71
N HIS A 8 -16.40 -11.02 27.93
CA HIS A 8 -15.44 -12.10 28.17
C HIS A 8 -14.75 -11.99 29.52
N GLN A 9 -14.28 -10.80 29.89
CA GLN A 9 -13.66 -10.57 31.20
C GLN A 9 -14.66 -10.75 32.36
N ALA A 10 -15.88 -10.22 32.23
CA ALA A 10 -16.94 -10.41 33.23
C ALA A 10 -17.35 -11.89 33.40
N ALA A 11 -17.26 -12.67 32.32
CA ALA A 11 -17.52 -14.10 32.33
C ALA A 11 -16.29 -14.96 32.74
N GLY A 12 -15.14 -14.36 33.06
CA GLY A 12 -13.93 -15.09 33.44
C GLY A 12 -13.22 -15.80 32.27
N LEU A 13 -13.53 -15.45 31.02
CA LEU A 13 -13.05 -16.10 29.80
C LEU A 13 -11.74 -15.51 29.24
N GLY A 14 -11.09 -14.60 29.97
CA GLY A 14 -9.89 -13.91 29.51
C GLY A 14 -10.19 -12.82 28.46
N ARG A 15 -9.21 -12.49 27.62
CA ARG A 15 -9.37 -11.47 26.55
C ARG A 15 -9.64 -12.14 25.21
N ILE A 16 -10.44 -11.50 24.37
CA ILE A 16 -10.55 -11.91 22.96
C ILE A 16 -9.25 -11.49 22.26
N GLY A 17 -8.48 -12.46 21.77
CA GLY A 17 -7.22 -12.21 21.06
C GLY A 17 -7.42 -11.50 19.71
N PHE A 18 -6.32 -11.07 19.08
CA PHE A 18 -6.36 -10.31 17.82
C PHE A 18 -6.54 -11.21 16.58
N ALA A 19 -7.30 -10.73 15.60
CA ALA A 19 -7.64 -11.47 14.38
C ALA A 19 -6.56 -11.35 13.29
N ASN A 20 -5.93 -12.47 12.91
CA ASN A 20 -4.92 -12.68 11.85
C ASN A 20 -3.49 -12.09 12.07
N PRO A 21 -2.52 -12.89 12.56
CA PRO A 21 -1.13 -12.49 12.75
C PRO A 21 -0.39 -11.92 11.53
N PHE A 22 -0.74 -12.37 10.32
CA PHE A 22 -0.12 -11.89 9.07
C PHE A 22 -0.31 -10.37 8.86
N LEU A 23 -1.44 -9.81 9.32
CA LEU A 23 -1.72 -8.37 9.18
C LEU A 23 -1.01 -7.51 10.24
N TYR A 24 -0.36 -8.11 11.24
CA TYR A 24 0.28 -7.39 12.35
C TYR A 24 1.80 -7.58 12.41
N GLU A 25 2.38 -8.44 11.57
CA GLU A 25 3.82 -8.68 11.57
C GLU A 25 4.56 -7.42 11.08
N GLY A 26 5.52 -6.93 11.88
CA GLY A 26 6.34 -5.77 11.51
C GLY A 26 5.79 -4.38 11.90
N LEU A 27 4.62 -4.28 12.51
CA LEU A 27 4.05 -2.99 12.94
C LEU A 27 4.78 -2.43 14.17
N LYS A 28 5.78 -1.57 13.96
CA LYS A 28 6.32 -0.67 14.99
C LYS A 28 5.80 0.73 14.76
N GLY A 29 4.74 1.11 15.48
CA GLY A 29 4.34 2.51 15.70
C GLY A 29 3.95 3.31 14.45
N THR A 30 2.66 3.69 14.40
CA THR A 30 2.22 4.97 13.83
C THR A 30 2.11 5.13 12.30
N VAL A 31 1.98 4.08 11.50
CA VAL A 31 1.21 4.12 10.22
C VAL A 31 1.31 2.77 9.51
N SER A 32 0.16 2.22 9.12
CA SER A 32 0.13 1.35 7.94
C SER A 32 -0.14 2.27 6.75
N PHE A 33 0.83 2.46 5.85
CA PHE A 33 0.63 3.19 4.59
C PHE A 33 -0.38 2.49 3.66
N ASP A 34 -0.73 1.25 4.02
CA ASP A 34 -1.63 0.36 3.31
C ASP A 34 -3.07 0.46 3.79
N THR A 35 -3.41 1.34 4.72
CA THR A 35 -4.80 1.45 5.20
C THR A 35 -5.29 2.89 5.38
N ASN A 36 -6.54 3.11 5.00
CA ASN A 36 -7.34 4.26 5.37
C ASN A 36 -7.91 4.02 6.75
N ASP A 37 -7.22 4.56 7.73
CA ASP A 37 -7.61 4.47 9.12
C ASP A 37 -8.72 5.46 9.47
N VAL A 38 -9.61 5.05 10.36
CA VAL A 38 -10.66 5.91 10.90
C VAL A 38 -10.13 6.44 12.22
N LEU A 39 -9.99 7.77 12.33
CA LEU A 39 -9.31 8.41 13.47
C LEU A 39 -10.27 8.97 14.52
N ASP A 40 -11.58 8.81 14.33
CA ASP A 40 -12.60 9.37 15.21
C ASP A 40 -13.79 8.42 15.35
N GLY A 41 -14.37 8.37 16.55
CA GLY A 41 -15.42 7.45 16.95
C GLY A 41 -15.03 6.54 18.11
N ASN A 42 -16.03 5.88 18.70
CA ASN A 42 -15.83 4.92 19.79
C ASN A 42 -16.82 3.76 19.65
N ASN A 43 -16.44 2.58 20.13
CA ASN A 43 -17.30 1.39 20.13
C ASN A 43 -17.95 1.11 21.50
N GLY A 44 -18.02 2.13 22.36
CA GLY A 44 -18.58 2.04 23.71
C GLY A 44 -19.98 2.67 23.81
N ASN A 45 -20.78 2.18 24.75
CA ASN A 45 -22.00 2.87 25.16
C ASN A 45 -21.76 3.55 26.52
N ALA A 46 -21.35 4.81 26.50
CA ALA A 46 -21.02 5.58 27.71
C ALA A 46 -22.17 5.63 28.74
N ASN A 47 -23.42 5.57 28.26
CA ASN A 47 -24.63 5.66 29.10
C ASN A 47 -24.93 4.38 29.90
N LEU A 48 -24.37 3.23 29.51
CA LEU A 48 -24.57 1.96 30.22
C LEU A 48 -23.51 1.68 31.29
N PHE A 49 -22.39 2.42 31.31
CA PHE A 49 -21.20 2.05 32.08
C PHE A 49 -20.52 3.23 32.79
N ASP A 50 -21.30 4.13 33.39
CA ASP A 50 -20.81 5.24 34.24
C ASP A 50 -19.64 6.05 33.64
N GLY A 51 -19.68 6.28 32.32
CA GLY A 51 -18.71 7.12 31.62
C GLY A 51 -17.42 6.43 31.16
N VAL A 52 -17.18 5.13 31.44
CA VAL A 52 -16.02 4.41 30.89
C VAL A 52 -16.38 3.80 29.53
N ALA A 53 -16.34 4.62 28.49
CA ALA A 53 -16.71 4.22 27.14
C ALA A 53 -15.59 3.44 26.43
N GLY A 54 -15.87 2.16 26.11
CA GLY A 54 -15.30 1.45 24.96
C GLY A 54 -13.79 1.56 24.72
N PHE A 55 -13.41 1.45 23.45
CA PHE A 55 -12.16 1.98 22.90
C PHE A 55 -12.49 3.19 22.02
N ASN A 56 -11.50 4.04 21.78
CA ASN A 56 -11.59 5.14 20.81
C ASN A 56 -10.77 4.78 19.58
N ALA A 57 -11.27 5.20 18.43
CA ALA A 57 -10.54 5.20 17.19
C ALA A 57 -9.29 6.08 17.33
N GLY A 58 -8.19 5.66 16.73
CA GLY A 58 -6.90 6.35 16.77
C GLY A 58 -6.08 6.00 15.54
N GLN A 59 -4.80 6.36 15.54
CA GLN A 59 -3.91 6.05 14.44
C GLN A 59 -3.29 4.65 14.60
N GLY A 60 -3.36 3.83 13.57
CA GLY A 60 -2.86 2.46 13.53
C GLY A 60 -3.91 1.43 13.94
N TYR A 61 -3.48 0.24 14.33
CA TYR A 61 -4.42 -0.76 14.78
C TYR A 61 -5.10 -0.33 16.09
N ASP A 62 -6.43 -0.27 16.08
CA ASP A 62 -7.23 -0.20 17.30
C ASP A 62 -8.45 -1.12 17.26
N ASN A 63 -9.07 -1.30 18.42
CA ASN A 63 -10.21 -2.22 18.57
C ASN A 63 -11.56 -1.61 18.11
N VAL A 64 -11.59 -0.36 17.68
CA VAL A 64 -12.78 0.31 17.10
C VAL A 64 -12.80 0.11 15.59
N THR A 65 -11.68 0.37 14.91
CA THR A 65 -11.60 0.48 13.44
C THR A 65 -10.70 -0.59 12.81
N GLY A 66 -9.98 -1.37 13.63
CA GLY A 66 -8.95 -2.28 13.16
C GLY A 66 -7.75 -1.48 12.65
N LEU A 67 -7.19 -1.87 11.50
CA LEU A 67 -6.23 -1.02 10.77
C LEU A 67 -6.94 0.01 9.86
N GLY A 68 -8.27 -0.01 9.80
CA GLY A 68 -9.04 0.68 8.76
C GLY A 68 -9.19 -0.12 7.46
N SER A 69 -9.59 0.56 6.39
CA SER A 69 -9.83 -0.07 5.07
C SER A 69 -8.57 -0.12 4.22
N MET A 70 -8.29 -1.22 3.54
CA MET A 70 -7.06 -1.38 2.74
C MET A 70 -6.96 -0.36 1.59
N LEU A 71 -5.82 0.33 1.50
CA LEU A 71 -5.34 1.09 0.35
C LEU A 71 -4.71 0.11 -0.65
N SER A 72 -5.54 -0.40 -1.57
CA SER A 72 -5.13 -1.41 -2.57
C SER A 72 -3.87 -1.04 -3.36
N SER A 73 -3.60 0.25 -3.56
CA SER A 73 -2.46 0.72 -4.32
C SER A 73 -1.13 0.54 -3.60
N SER A 74 -1.10 0.82 -2.29
CA SER A 74 0.11 0.69 -1.47
C SER A 74 0.38 -0.79 -1.17
N LEU A 75 -0.68 -1.53 -0.82
CA LEU A 75 -0.60 -2.97 -0.56
C LEU A 75 -0.09 -3.76 -1.78
N LEU A 76 -0.49 -3.36 -3.00
CA LEU A 76 0.06 -3.99 -4.21
C LEU A 76 1.57 -3.80 -4.30
N VAL A 77 2.08 -2.60 -4.03
CA VAL A 77 3.51 -2.32 -4.11
C VAL A 77 4.25 -3.07 -3.00
N ASP A 78 3.75 -3.02 -1.78
CA ASP A 78 4.40 -3.65 -0.62
C ASP A 78 4.41 -5.18 -0.75
N SER A 79 3.30 -5.80 -1.20
CA SER A 79 3.26 -7.24 -1.47
C SER A 79 4.21 -7.71 -2.59
N LEU A 80 4.50 -6.83 -3.55
CA LEU A 80 5.49 -7.11 -4.60
C LEU A 80 6.93 -6.94 -4.10
N LEU A 81 7.16 -6.11 -3.08
CA LEU A 81 8.46 -5.90 -2.46
C LEU A 81 8.85 -7.02 -1.49
N GLU A 82 7.89 -7.79 -0.98
CA GLU A 82 8.17 -8.96 -0.14
C GLU A 82 8.96 -10.05 -0.88
N VAL A 83 9.92 -10.66 -0.16
CA VAL A 83 10.69 -11.80 -0.66
C VAL A 83 9.88 -13.07 -0.45
N HIS A 84 9.46 -13.69 -1.56
CA HIS A 84 8.64 -14.91 -1.53
C HIS A 84 9.46 -16.21 -1.57
N ASP A 85 10.71 -16.14 -2.08
CA ASP A 85 11.64 -17.28 -2.15
C ASP A 85 13.06 -16.81 -1.84
N SER A 86 13.55 -17.12 -0.63
CA SER A 86 14.89 -16.76 -0.19
C SER A 86 16.02 -17.50 -0.91
N SER A 87 15.72 -18.54 -1.69
CA SER A 87 16.70 -19.26 -2.50
C SER A 87 16.96 -18.63 -3.87
N THR A 88 16.15 -17.63 -4.26
CA THR A 88 16.29 -16.91 -5.52
C THR A 88 16.71 -15.47 -5.26
N PRO A 89 17.80 -14.97 -5.89
CA PRO A 89 18.16 -13.57 -5.78
C PRO A 89 17.08 -12.66 -6.37
N PRO A 90 16.84 -11.47 -5.78
CA PRO A 90 16.03 -10.43 -6.40
C PRO A 90 16.49 -10.11 -7.83
N PRO A 91 15.60 -9.64 -8.72
CA PRO A 91 15.97 -9.36 -10.09
C PRO A 91 16.89 -8.13 -10.17
N ASN A 92 17.77 -8.07 -11.16
CA ASN A 92 18.45 -6.82 -11.49
C ASN A 92 17.44 -5.73 -11.86
N GLN A 93 17.77 -4.48 -11.55
CA GLN A 93 16.97 -3.32 -11.92
C GLN A 93 16.71 -3.21 -13.44
N ALA A 94 15.52 -2.76 -13.81
CA ALA A 94 15.24 -2.27 -15.15
C ALA A 94 16.08 -1.02 -15.45
N ARG A 95 16.51 -0.84 -16.70
CA ARG A 95 17.37 0.27 -17.13
C ARG A 95 16.69 1.11 -18.20
N GLY A 96 17.16 2.34 -18.37
CA GLY A 96 16.72 3.22 -19.47
C GLY A 96 15.22 3.50 -19.42
N VAL A 97 14.68 3.74 -18.22
CA VAL A 97 13.27 4.10 -18.04
C VAL A 97 13.03 5.45 -18.72
N HIS A 98 12.14 5.46 -19.70
CA HIS A 98 11.73 6.64 -20.44
C HIS A 98 10.21 6.71 -20.49
N ALA A 99 9.66 7.91 -20.32
CA ALA A 99 8.22 8.13 -20.28
C ALA A 99 7.81 9.32 -21.16
N SER A 100 6.72 9.14 -21.91
CA SER A 100 6.11 10.18 -22.73
C SER A 100 4.64 10.37 -22.34
N THR A 101 4.18 11.60 -22.18
CA THR A 101 2.88 11.92 -21.60
C THR A 101 1.89 12.49 -22.61
N THR A 102 0.60 12.24 -22.33
CA THR A 102 -0.52 13.07 -22.81
C THR A 102 -1.03 13.92 -21.65
N ALA A 103 -2.23 14.50 -21.77
CA ALA A 103 -2.89 15.17 -20.64
C ALA A 103 -3.28 14.18 -19.52
N THR A 104 -3.63 12.93 -19.87
CA THR A 104 -4.22 11.98 -18.91
C THR A 104 -3.59 10.60 -18.92
N THR A 105 -2.55 10.39 -19.73
CA THR A 105 -1.82 9.12 -19.85
C THR A 105 -0.32 9.32 -19.88
N SER A 106 0.43 8.26 -19.56
CA SER A 106 1.88 8.19 -19.74
C SER A 106 2.25 6.83 -20.30
N THR A 107 2.99 6.82 -21.41
CA THR A 107 3.60 5.60 -21.96
C THR A 107 5.01 5.49 -21.43
N VAL A 108 5.27 4.46 -20.64
CA VAL A 108 6.56 4.15 -20.03
C VAL A 108 7.20 3.00 -20.80
N GLN A 109 8.50 3.12 -21.07
CA GLN A 109 9.32 2.14 -21.78
C GLN A 109 10.63 1.94 -21.02
N TRP A 110 11.15 0.72 -21.03
CA TRP A 110 12.38 0.36 -20.33
C TRP A 110 13.13 -0.75 -21.05
N THR A 111 14.38 -0.98 -20.65
CA THR A 111 15.19 -2.11 -21.10
C THR A 111 14.98 -3.29 -20.15
N ALA A 112 14.70 -4.47 -20.71
CA ALA A 112 14.54 -5.69 -19.93
C ALA A 112 15.84 -6.12 -19.25
N THR A 113 15.70 -6.80 -18.11
CA THR A 113 16.75 -7.64 -17.52
C THR A 113 16.42 -9.12 -17.73
N ASN A 114 17.45 -9.95 -17.88
CA ASN A 114 17.33 -11.40 -18.00
C ASN A 114 16.91 -12.10 -16.69
N THR A 115 17.01 -11.42 -15.54
CA THR A 115 16.65 -11.98 -14.23
C THR A 115 15.20 -11.70 -13.80
N ALA A 116 14.48 -10.85 -14.55
CA ALA A 116 13.09 -10.51 -14.24
C ALA A 116 12.12 -11.39 -15.03
N THR A 117 11.03 -11.78 -14.38
CA THR A 117 9.90 -12.50 -14.99
C THR A 117 8.72 -11.58 -15.29
N GLY A 118 8.77 -10.34 -14.80
CA GLY A 118 7.76 -9.30 -15.04
C GLY A 118 8.18 -7.96 -14.44
N TYR A 119 7.34 -6.96 -14.61
CA TYR A 119 7.56 -5.60 -14.12
C TYR A 119 6.27 -5.01 -13.57
N ALA A 120 6.36 -4.31 -12.44
CA ALA A 120 5.33 -3.37 -12.01
C ALA A 120 5.69 -1.96 -12.51
N ILE A 121 4.68 -1.23 -12.99
CA ILE A 121 4.79 0.12 -13.52
C ILE A 121 3.88 0.99 -12.68
N ILE A 122 4.41 2.04 -12.06
CA ILE A 122 3.69 2.84 -11.05
C ILE A 122 3.87 4.33 -11.37
N ALA A 123 2.77 5.09 -11.35
CA ALA A 123 2.78 6.55 -11.34
C ALA A 123 2.45 7.06 -9.93
N GLN A 124 3.40 7.76 -9.32
CA GLN A 124 3.21 8.47 -8.06
C GLN A 124 3.01 9.96 -8.33
N ASP A 125 1.95 10.54 -7.79
CA ASP A 125 1.73 11.99 -7.82
C ASP A 125 2.76 12.66 -6.90
N ASN A 126 3.58 13.56 -7.44
CA ASN A 126 4.68 14.16 -6.69
C ASN A 126 4.20 15.13 -5.60
N ALA A 127 2.99 15.66 -5.70
CA ALA A 127 2.46 16.61 -4.73
C ALA A 127 1.88 15.89 -3.50
N THR A 128 1.24 14.74 -3.70
CA THR A 128 0.54 14.01 -2.62
C THR A 128 1.31 12.78 -2.14
N GLY A 129 2.28 12.28 -2.92
CA GLY A 129 2.94 11.00 -2.68
C GLY A 129 2.08 9.79 -3.02
N ALA A 130 0.85 9.97 -3.50
CA ALA A 130 -0.09 8.88 -3.76
C ALA A 130 0.20 8.15 -5.07
N TYR A 131 0.13 6.81 -5.04
CA TYR A 131 0.13 5.98 -6.24
C TYR A 131 -1.21 6.14 -6.98
N THR A 132 -1.17 6.81 -8.13
CA THR A 132 -2.38 7.20 -8.87
C THR A 132 -2.75 6.19 -9.95
N SER A 133 -1.77 5.48 -10.51
CA SER A 133 -1.97 4.47 -11.55
C SER A 133 -0.87 3.43 -11.48
N TYR A 134 -1.21 2.17 -11.69
CA TYR A 134 -0.25 1.07 -11.63
C TYR A 134 -0.69 -0.11 -12.49
N ALA A 135 0.26 -0.93 -12.91
CA ALA A 135 0.02 -2.15 -13.66
C ALA A 135 1.17 -3.14 -13.52
N VAL A 136 0.92 -4.41 -13.84
CA VAL A 136 1.95 -5.44 -14.00
C VAL A 136 2.00 -5.87 -15.47
N SER A 137 3.21 -5.99 -16.02
CA SER A 137 3.44 -6.39 -17.40
C SER A 137 4.60 -7.36 -17.51
N ARG A 138 4.52 -8.27 -18.49
CA ARG A 138 5.66 -9.09 -18.94
C ARG A 138 6.43 -8.44 -20.10
N GLY A 139 5.89 -7.38 -20.69
CA GLY A 139 6.55 -6.61 -21.74
C GLY A 139 7.50 -5.55 -21.17
N THR A 140 8.05 -4.72 -22.05
CA THR A 140 8.98 -3.61 -21.74
C THR A 140 8.39 -2.24 -22.03
N ARG A 141 7.08 -2.18 -22.24
CA ARG A 141 6.30 -0.97 -22.51
C ARG A 141 4.93 -1.11 -21.88
N TYR A 142 4.44 -0.03 -21.27
CA TYR A 142 3.08 0.06 -20.75
C TYR A 142 2.56 1.50 -20.81
N THR A 143 1.26 1.67 -21.01
CA THR A 143 0.60 2.97 -20.97
C THR A 143 -0.32 3.06 -19.75
N LEU A 144 0.06 3.88 -18.77
CA LEU A 144 -0.76 4.20 -17.61
C LEU A 144 -1.82 5.22 -18.00
N GLY A 145 -3.05 5.02 -17.54
CA GLY A 145 -4.16 5.98 -17.66
C GLY A 145 -4.57 6.57 -16.30
N GLY A 146 -5.56 7.45 -16.31
CA GLY A 146 -6.12 8.05 -15.09
C GLY A 146 -5.25 9.15 -14.46
N LEU A 147 -4.28 9.69 -15.20
CA LEU A 147 -3.43 10.77 -14.73
C LEU A 147 -4.16 12.12 -14.82
N LYS A 148 -3.83 13.03 -13.92
CA LYS A 148 -4.36 14.40 -13.93
C LYS A 148 -3.56 15.27 -14.93
N PRO A 149 -4.20 16.15 -15.71
CA PRO A 149 -3.52 17.12 -16.56
C PRO A 149 -2.65 18.10 -15.78
N ASN A 150 -1.54 18.55 -16.38
CA ASN A 150 -0.61 19.52 -15.82
C ASN A 150 -0.06 19.14 -14.42
N THR A 151 0.12 17.85 -14.16
CA THR A 151 0.58 17.29 -12.87
C THR A 151 1.94 16.60 -13.04
N PHE A 152 2.81 16.76 -12.05
CA PHE A 152 4.10 16.07 -12.00
C PHE A 152 3.93 14.67 -11.40
N TYR A 153 4.51 13.69 -12.07
CA TYR A 153 4.50 12.30 -11.65
C TYR A 153 5.92 11.72 -11.68
N THR A 154 6.21 10.86 -10.71
CA THR A 154 7.38 9.98 -10.72
C THR A 154 6.94 8.61 -11.21
N MET A 155 7.56 8.15 -12.29
CA MET A 155 7.29 6.86 -12.94
C MET A 155 8.33 5.85 -12.48
N TYR A 156 7.87 4.82 -11.77
CA TYR A 156 8.71 3.70 -11.35
C TYR A 156 8.49 2.51 -12.27
N VAL A 157 9.59 1.81 -12.57
CA VAL A 157 9.57 0.47 -13.14
C VAL A 157 10.28 -0.45 -12.16
N VAL A 158 9.53 -1.38 -11.59
CA VAL A 158 10.00 -2.33 -10.59
C VAL A 158 10.13 -3.68 -11.27
N ALA A 159 11.36 -4.20 -11.36
CA ALA A 159 11.61 -5.55 -11.87
C ALA A 159 11.15 -6.58 -10.82
N LEU A 160 10.51 -7.66 -11.27
CA LEU A 160 9.93 -8.69 -10.40
C LEU A 160 10.46 -10.08 -10.76
N ASN A 161 10.75 -10.90 -9.74
CA ASN A 161 10.86 -12.36 -9.85
C ASN A 161 10.41 -13.02 -8.53
N ARG A 162 10.51 -14.34 -8.41
CA ARG A 162 10.11 -15.06 -7.17
C ARG A 162 10.97 -14.71 -5.94
N GLY A 163 12.18 -14.21 -6.14
CA GLY A 163 13.06 -13.69 -5.09
C GLY A 163 12.69 -12.29 -4.59
N GLY A 164 11.66 -11.66 -5.16
CA GLY A 164 11.16 -10.35 -4.78
C GLY A 164 11.26 -9.33 -5.91
N ALA A 165 11.56 -8.08 -5.55
CA ALA A 165 11.50 -6.95 -6.47
C ALA A 165 12.73 -6.02 -6.37
N THR A 166 12.98 -5.26 -7.43
CA THR A 166 14.02 -4.23 -7.44
C THR A 166 13.59 -3.04 -8.28
N VAL A 167 13.68 -1.86 -7.70
CA VAL A 167 13.25 -0.59 -8.31
C VAL A 167 14.36 -0.08 -9.24
N GLY A 168 14.01 0.24 -10.49
CA GLY A 168 14.91 0.92 -11.41
C GLY A 168 14.97 2.43 -11.18
N SER A 169 15.92 3.12 -11.82
CA SER A 169 15.96 4.58 -11.80
C SER A 169 14.66 5.16 -12.36
N PRO A 170 13.93 5.99 -11.59
CA PRO A 170 12.62 6.48 -12.01
C PRO A 170 12.74 7.56 -13.08
N ALA A 171 11.65 7.78 -13.82
CA ALA A 171 11.51 8.91 -14.73
C ALA A 171 10.50 9.92 -14.17
N VAL A 172 10.88 11.18 -14.05
CA VAL A 172 9.95 12.25 -13.67
C VAL A 172 9.38 12.88 -14.94
N VAL A 173 8.06 12.98 -15.00
CA VAL A 173 7.34 13.59 -16.14
C VAL A 173 6.27 14.56 -15.67
N LYS A 174 5.91 15.49 -16.54
CA LYS A 174 4.75 16.34 -16.37
C LYS A 174 3.73 16.00 -17.45
N THR A 175 2.47 15.79 -17.06
CA THR A 175 1.38 15.62 -18.03
C THR A 175 1.10 16.95 -18.75
N ALA A 176 0.60 16.85 -19.98
CA ALA A 176 0.22 18.03 -20.74
C ALA A 176 -0.97 18.75 -20.10
N LYS A 177 -1.21 20.01 -20.48
CA LYS A 177 -2.46 20.70 -20.19
C LYS A 177 -3.59 20.08 -21.01
N SER A 178 -4.83 20.22 -20.53
CA SER A 178 -6.04 19.84 -21.26
C SER A 178 -6.26 20.68 -22.51
#